data_AF-A0A544Z2P3-F1
#
_entry.id   AF-A0A544Z2P3-F1
#
_cell.length_a   1.000
_cell.length_b   1.000
_cell.length_c   1.000
_cell.angle_alpha   90.00
_cell.angle_beta   90.00
_cell.angle_gamma   90.00
#
_symmetry.space_group_name_H-M   'P 1'
#
loop_
_entity.id
_entity.type
_entity.pdbx_description
1 polymer ?
#
loop_
_entity_poly.entity_id
_entity_poly.type
_entity_poly.pdbx_seq_one_letter_code
_entity_poly.pdbx_strand_id
1 'polypeptide(L)' 'MELHVAALSQMKGLPVEALDALISRTADLVEEPWDARALYKDEPEFRMTAFGDLGVMYFKVDDADELITIFNVTWAG' A
#
# COMPACT_ATOMS: atom_id res chain seq x y z
N MET A 1 -7.24 2.22 -7.85
CA MET A 1 -6.72 1.45 -6.69
C MET A 1 -7.62 0.24 -6.45
N GLU A 2 -7.01 -0.90 -6.17
CA GLU A 2 -7.68 -2.12 -5.72
C GLU A 2 -7.07 -2.67 -4.41
N LEU A 3 -7.88 -3.45 -3.68
CA LEU A 3 -7.45 -4.17 -2.48
C LEU A 3 -7.59 -5.67 -2.71
N HIS A 4 -6.49 -6.40 -2.55
CA HIS A 4 -6.54 -7.86 -2.49
C HIS A 4 -7.31 -8.31 -1.24
N VAL A 5 -7.98 -9.46 -1.29
CA VAL A 5 -8.77 -10.00 -0.16
C VAL A 5 -7.95 -10.18 1.12
N ALA A 6 -6.66 -10.48 0.98
CA ALA A 6 -5.73 -10.57 2.11
C ALA A 6 -5.54 -9.21 2.79
N ALA A 7 -5.32 -8.14 2.01
CA ALA A 7 -5.19 -6.77 2.53
C ALA A 7 -6.46 -6.33 3.25
N LEU A 8 -7.65 -6.59 2.66
CA LEU A 8 -8.93 -6.30 3.31
C LEU A 8 -9.07 -6.99 4.69
N SER A 9 -8.65 -8.25 4.78
CA SER A 9 -8.71 -9.02 6.02
C SER A 9 -7.74 -8.46 7.08
N GLN A 10 -6.57 -7.98 6.65
CA GLN A 10 -5.54 -7.39 7.52
C GLN A 10 -5.91 -5.99 8.02
N MET A 11 -6.76 -5.27 7.29
CA MET A 11 -7.30 -3.98 7.71
C MET A 11 -8.36 -4.11 8.82
N LYS A 12 -8.78 -5.32 9.18
CA LYS A 12 -9.76 -5.53 10.25
C LYS A 12 -9.16 -5.10 11.59
N GLY A 13 -9.85 -4.17 12.27
CA GLY A 13 -9.44 -3.68 13.59
C GLY A 13 -8.39 -2.57 13.55
N LEU A 14 -8.07 -2.04 12.36
CA LEU A 14 -7.21 -0.86 12.24
C LEU A 14 -7.82 0.32 13.04
N PRO A 15 -7.05 0.98 13.91
CA PRO A 15 -7.44 2.25 14.50
C PRO A 15 -7.75 3.29 13.41
N VAL A 16 -8.65 4.23 13.71
CA VAL A 16 -9.08 5.26 12.74
C VAL A 16 -7.87 6.07 12.25
N GLU A 17 -6.94 6.39 13.14
CA GLU A 17 -5.73 7.15 12.82
C GLU A 17 -4.82 6.40 11.84
N ALA A 18 -4.71 5.08 11.99
CA ALA A 18 -3.96 4.23 11.07
C ALA A 18 -4.66 4.12 9.71
N LEU A 19 -5.99 4.13 9.70
CA LEU A 19 -6.78 4.03 8.47
C LEU A 19 -6.65 5.31 7.66
N ASP A 20 -6.76 6.46 8.32
CA ASP A 20 -6.56 7.77 7.71
C ASP A 20 -5.14 7.91 7.13
N ALA A 21 -4.12 7.46 7.88
CA ALA A 21 -2.74 7.46 7.39
C ALA A 21 -2.54 6.54 6.17
N LEU A 22 -3.13 5.34 6.19
CA LEU A 22 -3.11 4.42 5.06
C LEU A 22 -3.78 5.03 3.83
N ILE A 23 -4.99 5.62 3.98
CA ILE A 23 -5.73 6.24 2.90
C ILE A 23 -4.96 7.44 2.32
N SER A 24 -4.44 8.32 3.19
CA SER A 24 -3.68 9.49 2.77
C SER A 24 -2.45 9.08 1.95
N ARG A 25 -1.65 8.14 2.47
CA ARG A 25 -0.47 7.69 1.73
C ARG A 25 -0.83 6.98 0.43
N THR A 26 -1.95 6.26 0.41
CA THR A 26 -2.43 5.61 -0.81
C THR A 26 -2.86 6.62 -1.87
N ALA A 27 -3.49 7.73 -1.47
CA ALA A 27 -3.87 8.80 -2.39
C ALA A 27 -2.63 9.42 -3.06
N ASP A 28 -1.57 9.68 -2.29
CA ASP A 28 -0.29 10.18 -2.84
C ASP A 28 0.30 9.18 -3.85
N LEU A 29 0.25 7.88 -3.55
CA LEU A 29 0.80 6.82 -4.39
C LEU A 29 -0.02 6.51 -5.64
N VAL A 30 -1.29 6.92 -5.70
CA VAL A 30 -2.06 6.80 -6.96
C VAL A 30 -1.49 7.74 -8.00
N GLU A 31 -1.02 8.93 -7.61
CA GLU A 31 -0.38 9.90 -8.51
C GLU A 31 1.10 9.58 -8.72
N GLU A 32 1.82 9.19 -7.66
CA GLU A 32 3.27 8.94 -7.69
C GLU A 32 3.64 7.56 -7.12
N PRO A 33 3.24 6.45 -7.77
CA PRO A 33 3.48 5.10 -7.23
C PRO A 33 4.97 4.75 -7.06
N TRP A 34 5.82 5.41 -7.85
CA TRP A 34 7.26 5.21 -7.87
C TRP A 34 8.01 5.88 -6.69
N ASP A 35 7.33 6.70 -5.88
CA ASP A 35 7.88 7.25 -4.62
C ASP A 35 8.02 6.17 -3.51
N ALA A 36 7.37 5.02 -3.67
CA ALA A 36 7.59 3.86 -2.79
C ALA A 36 8.91 3.15 -3.10
N ARG A 37 9.35 2.26 -2.21
CA ARG A 37 10.55 1.43 -2.43
C ARG A 37 10.19 0.15 -3.20
N ALA A 38 11.00 -0.24 -4.19
CA ALA A 38 10.90 -1.56 -4.82
C ALA A 38 11.27 -2.69 -3.84
N LEU A 39 10.46 -3.75 -3.82
CA LEU A 39 10.66 -4.95 -3.01
C LEU A 39 11.76 -5.84 -3.55
N TYR A 40 11.70 -6.09 -4.85
CA TYR A 40 12.60 -6.97 -5.56
C TYR A 40 13.39 -6.17 -6.60
N LYS A 41 14.65 -6.57 -6.82
CA LYS A 41 15.52 -5.87 -7.76
C LYS A 41 15.01 -5.97 -9.21
N ASP A 42 14.47 -7.14 -9.56
CA ASP A 42 14.11 -7.49 -10.93
C ASP A 42 12.59 -7.43 -11.17
N GLU A 43 11.80 -7.07 -10.14
CA GLU A 43 10.34 -6.88 -10.22
C GLU A 43 9.98 -5.51 -9.62
N PRO A 44 10.31 -4.39 -10.31
CA PRO A 44 10.18 -3.03 -9.79
C PRO A 44 8.73 -2.61 -9.51
N GLU A 45 7.76 -3.30 -10.11
CA GLU A 45 6.33 -3.10 -9.92
C GLU A 45 5.85 -3.51 -8.52
N PHE A 46 6.56 -4.39 -7.83
CA PHE A 46 6.26 -4.76 -6.45
C PHE A 46 6.93 -3.80 -5.49
N ARG A 47 6.14 -3.08 -4.71
CA ARG A 47 6.59 -1.94 -3.92
C ARG A 47 6.09 -1.97 -2.48
N MET A 48 6.80 -1.25 -1.62
CA MET A 48 6.42 -1.05 -0.22
C MET A 48 6.65 0.39 0.22
N THR A 49 5.80 0.85 1.13
CA THR A 49 5.99 2.12 1.84
C THR A 49 5.45 2.00 3.26
N ALA A 50 5.99 2.81 4.17
CA ALA A 50 5.33 3.09 5.43
C ALA A 50 4.16 4.07 5.22
N PHE A 51 3.16 4.01 6.10
CA PHE A 51 2.14 5.06 6.26
C PHE A 51 2.30 5.68 7.66
N GLY A 52 3.13 6.73 7.72
CA GLY A 52 3.62 7.28 8.99
C GLY A 52 4.36 6.23 9.82
N ASP A 53 4.27 6.34 11.15
CA ASP A 53 4.85 5.38 12.10
C ASP A 53 3.87 4.26 12.49
N LEU A 54 2.75 4.14 11.77
CA LEU A 54 1.61 3.28 12.15
C LEU A 54 1.64 1.92 11.47
N GLY A 55 2.34 1.79 10.33
CA GLY A 55 2.45 0.53 9.62
C GLY A 55 3.10 0.64 8.25
N VAL A 56 3.05 -0.48 7.53
CA VAL A 56 3.64 -0.68 6.20
C VAL A 56 2.59 -1.29 5.28
N MET A 57 2.53 -0.81 4.04
CA MET A 57 1.72 -1.40 2.98
C MET A 57 2.62 -1.91 1.85
N TYR A 58 2.13 -2.94 1.16
CA TYR A 58 2.77 -3.54 -0.01
C TYR A 58 1.77 -3.55 -1.15
N PHE A 59 2.22 -3.16 -2.32
CA PHE A 59 1.37 -3.03 -3.49
C PHE A 59 2.12 -3.38 -4.77
N LYS A 60 1.35 -3.69 -5.80
CA LYS A 60 1.82 -3.87 -7.17
C LYS A 60 1.34 -2.69 -8.02
N VAL A 61 2.20 -2.17 -8.88
CA VAL A 61 1.85 -1.20 -9.93
C VAL A 61 1.52 -1.94 -11.22
N ASP A 62 0.44 -1.53 -11.86
CA ASP A 62 0.09 -1.89 -13.24
C ASP A 62 0.07 -0.61 -14.07
N ASP A 63 1.13 -0.37 -14.83
CA ASP A 63 1.25 0.84 -15.68
C ASP A 63 0.29 0.80 -16.88
N ALA A 64 -0.13 -0.38 -17.32
CA ALA A 64 -1.01 -0.50 -18.47
C ALA A 64 -2.44 -0.06 -18.13
N ASP A 65 -2.88 -0.40 -16.92
CA ASP A 65 -4.22 -0.08 -16.40
C ASP A 65 -4.22 1.13 -15.44
N GLU A 66 -3.08 1.82 -15.27
CA GLU A 66 -2.87 2.94 -14.33
C GLU A 66 -3.39 2.60 -12.92
N LEU A 67 -3.06 1.40 -12.45
CA LEU A 67 -3.66 0.81 -11.26
C LEU A 67 -2.59 0.41 -10.23
N ILE A 68 -2.87 0.68 -8.96
CA ILE A 68 -2.18 0.03 -7.84
C ILE A 68 -3.08 -1.00 -7.16
N THR A 69 -2.53 -2.18 -6.87
CA THR A 69 -3.20 -3.24 -6.11
C THR A 69 -2.46 -3.46 -4.79
N ILE A 70 -3.08 -3.09 -3.67
CA ILE A 70 -2.53 -3.33 -2.34
C ILE A 70 -2.80 -4.78 -1.97
N PHE A 71 -1.74 -5.56 -1.71
CA PHE A 71 -1.85 -6.99 -1.42
C PHE A 71 -1.48 -7.36 0.02
N ASN A 72 -0.81 -6.47 0.75
CA ASN A 72 -0.52 -6.66 2.16
C ASN A 72 -0.52 -5.33 2.92
N VAL A 73 -1.11 -5.32 4.11
CA VAL A 73 -1.04 -4.24 5.10
C VAL A 73 -0.63 -4.85 6.43
N THR A 74 0.39 -4.26 7.05
CA THR A 74 0.83 -4.60 8.41
C THR A 74 0.87 -3.33 9.24
N TRP A 75 0.35 -3.35 10.46
CA TRP A 75 0.29 -2.19 11.34
C TRP A 75 0.70 -2.56 12.76
N ALA A 76 1.08 -1.55 13.56
CA ALA A 76 1.47 -1.73 14.94
C ALA A 76 0.22 -1.99 15.81
N GLY A 77 -0.30 -3.22 15.73
CA GLY A 77 -1.51 -3.71 16.40
C GLY A 77 -1.32 -5.07 17.02
#